data_AF-A0A444IN19-F1
#
_entry.id   AF-A0A444IN19-F1
#
_cell.length_a   1.000
_cell.length_b   1.000
_cell.length_c   1.000
_cell.angle_alpha   90.00
_cell.angle_beta   90.00
_cell.angle_gamma   90.00
#
_symmetry.space_group_name_H-M   'P 1'
#
loop_
_entity.id
_entity.type
_entity.pdbx_description
1 polymer ?
#
loop_
_entity_poly.entity_id
_entity_poly.type
_entity_poly.pdbx_seq_one_letter_code
_entity_poly.pdbx_strand_id
1 'polypeptide(L)'
;MVQTIKNRSQVPLDSRDLETCQRVFDRLSADYGVARDSDEAERMASIVIELYRQGVRDPDHLQSMVEAARGLFEASERPPTAPGI
;
A
#
# COMPACT_ATOMS: atom_id res chain seq x y z
N MET A 1 -29.59 -22.13 2.26
CA MET A 1 -29.29 -20.81 2.86
C MET A 1 -28.14 -20.21 2.06
N VAL A 2 -28.41 -19.22 1.22
CA VAL A 2 -27.37 -18.56 0.42
C VAL A 2 -26.55 -17.68 1.37
N GLN A 3 -25.27 -18.02 1.56
CA GLN A 3 -24.36 -17.14 2.26
C GLN A 3 -24.24 -15.89 1.39
N THR A 4 -24.83 -14.80 1.86
CA THR A 4 -24.62 -13.46 1.36
C THR A 4 -23.15 -13.13 1.62
N ILE A 5 -22.31 -13.50 0.65
CA ILE A 5 -20.96 -12.98 0.50
C ILE A 5 -21.17 -11.49 0.30
N LYS A 6 -21.25 -10.73 1.41
CA LYS A 6 -21.24 -9.27 1.40
C LYS A 6 -19.99 -8.93 0.61
N ASN A 7 -20.21 -8.50 -0.62
CA ASN A 7 -19.21 -7.94 -1.52
C ASN A 7 -18.62 -6.71 -0.80
N ARG A 8 -17.68 -6.97 0.11
CA ARG A 8 -17.10 -5.98 1.02
C ARG A 8 -16.28 -4.95 0.23
N SER A 9 -15.95 -5.27 -1.02
CA SER A 9 -15.22 -4.45 -1.99
C SER A 9 -15.99 -3.26 -2.58
N GLN A 10 -17.27 -3.08 -2.25
CA GLN A 10 -18.11 -1.99 -2.79
C GLN A 10 -18.55 -0.93 -1.75
N VAL A 11 -18.08 -1.02 -0.50
CA VAL A 11 -18.37 0.04 0.46
C VAL A 11 -17.51 1.26 0.08
N PRO A 12 -18.12 2.42 -0.23
CA PRO A 12 -17.35 3.64 -0.46
C PRO A 12 -16.50 3.92 0.78
N LEU A 13 -15.23 4.25 0.58
CA LEU A 13 -14.36 4.65 1.68
C LEU A 13 -14.96 5.93 2.29
N ASP A 14 -15.35 5.87 3.56
CA ASP A 14 -15.78 7.06 4.28
C ASP A 14 -14.57 7.96 4.53
N SER A 15 -14.79 9.26 4.80
CA SER A 15 -13.70 10.21 5.09
C SER A 15 -12.78 9.72 6.21
N ARG A 16 -13.33 9.02 7.20
CA ARG A 16 -12.58 8.41 8.31
C ARG A 16 -11.66 7.26 7.86
N ASP A 17 -12.10 6.49 6.86
CA ASP A 17 -11.28 5.44 6.26
C ASP A 17 -10.12 6.06 5.48
N LEU A 18 -10.38 7.10 4.69
CA LEU A 18 -9.35 7.86 3.97
C LEU A 18 -8.34 8.52 4.92
N GLU A 19 -8.80 9.10 6.04
CA GLU A 19 -7.90 9.64 7.08
C GLU A 19 -6.98 8.55 7.66
N THR A 20 -7.49 7.33 7.83
CA THR A 20 -6.69 6.21 8.34
C THR A 20 -5.64 5.79 7.32
N CYS A 21 -6.03 5.65 6.05
CA CYS A 21 -5.11 5.39 4.95
C CYS A 21 -4.03 6.48 4.84
N GLN A 22 -4.42 7.75 4.92
CA GLN A 22 -3.48 8.87 4.86
C GLN A 22 -2.48 8.86 6.02
N ARG A 23 -2.90 8.56 7.26
CA ARG A 23 -1.95 8.47 8.38
C ARG A 23 -0.94 7.36 8.20
N VAL A 24 -1.38 6.19 7.73
CA VAL A 24 -0.47 5.08 7.44
C VAL A 24 0.51 5.46 6.34
N PHE A 25 0.00 6.06 5.26
CA PHE A 25 0.80 6.52 4.15
C PHE A 25 1.81 7.60 4.56
N ASP A 26 1.40 8.61 5.34
CA ASP A 26 2.26 9.68 5.84
C ASP A 26 3.40 9.12 6.70
N ARG A 27 3.07 8.15 7.56
CA ARG A 27 4.07 7.47 8.39
C ARG A 27 5.09 6.69 7.55
N LEU A 28 4.63 5.94 6.55
CA LEU A 28 5.49 5.24 5.62
C LEU A 28 6.34 6.21 4.79
N SER A 29 5.73 7.26 4.23
CA SER A 29 6.44 8.28 3.46
C SER A 29 7.52 8.98 4.30
N ALA A 30 7.25 9.26 5.58
CA ALA A 30 8.22 9.84 6.51
C ALA A 30 9.33 8.85 6.90
N ASP A 31 9.00 7.60 7.20
CA ASP A 31 9.97 6.57 7.58
C ASP A 31 10.94 6.24 6.44
N TYR A 32 10.40 6.12 5.22
CA TYR A 32 11.16 5.79 4.02
C TYR A 32 11.75 7.01 3.31
N GLY A 33 11.44 8.24 3.75
CA GLY A 33 11.89 9.47 3.10
C GLY A 33 11.38 9.64 1.66
N VAL A 34 10.24 9.04 1.33
CA VAL A 34 9.65 9.11 -0.01
C VAL A 34 8.97 10.46 -0.18
N ALA A 35 9.35 11.21 -1.20
CA ALA A 35 8.69 12.47 -1.51
C ALA A 35 7.26 12.22 -2.01
N ARG A 36 6.29 12.98 -1.50
CA ARG A 36 4.86 12.78 -1.78
C ARG A 36 4.48 12.89 -3.26
N ASP A 37 5.33 13.55 -4.05
CA ASP A 37 5.17 13.77 -5.50
C ASP A 37 5.95 12.74 -6.34
N SER A 38 6.53 11.72 -5.71
CA SER A 38 7.26 10.66 -6.40
C SER A 38 6.32 9.54 -6.84
N ASP A 39 6.69 8.87 -7.93
CA ASP A 39 5.99 7.67 -8.44
C ASP A 39 5.85 6.59 -7.35
N GLU A 40 6.86 6.46 -6.48
CA GLU A 40 6.84 5.58 -5.31
C GLU A 40 5.74 5.97 -4.32
N ALA A 41 5.55 7.26 -4.04
CA ALA A 41 4.49 7.73 -3.15
C ALA A 41 3.10 7.44 -3.74
N GLU A 42 2.89 7.69 -5.03
CA GLU A 42 1.62 7.35 -5.68
C GLU A 42 1.33 5.84 -5.63
N ARG A 43 2.37 5.02 -5.84
CA ARG A 43 2.27 3.56 -5.77
C ARG A 43 1.94 3.08 -4.36
N MET A 44 2.66 3.55 -3.35
CA MET A 44 2.39 3.23 -1.94
C MET A 44 0.97 3.63 -1.55
N ALA A 45 0.49 4.81 -1.95
CA ALA A 45 -0.88 5.25 -1.69
C ALA A 45 -1.92 4.33 -2.35
N SER A 46 -1.68 3.90 -3.60
CA SER A 46 -2.56 2.97 -4.29
C SER A 46 -2.64 1.61 -3.59
N ILE A 47 -1.50 1.06 -3.14
CA ILE A 47 -1.44 -0.20 -2.40
C ILE A 47 -2.20 -0.09 -1.07
N VAL A 48 -1.98 0.99 -0.30
CA VAL A 48 -2.70 1.26 0.96
C VAL A 48 -4.22 1.25 0.74
N ILE A 49 -4.70 1.97 -0.28
CA ILE A 49 -6.13 2.06 -0.59
C ILE A 49 -6.69 0.69 -0.99
N GLU A 50 -5.99 -0.07 -1.84
CA GLU A 50 -6.44 -1.39 -2.29
C GLU A 50 -6.51 -2.41 -1.13
N LEU A 51 -5.49 -2.44 -0.27
CA LEU A 51 -5.48 -3.28 0.93
C LEU A 51 -6.63 -2.93 1.88
N TYR A 52 -6.88 -1.64 2.06
CA TYR A 52 -7.99 -1.18 2.88
C TYR A 52 -9.34 -1.65 2.32
N ARG A 53 -9.51 -1.59 0.99
CA ARG A 53 -10.72 -2.09 0.29
C ARG A 53 -10.88 -3.61 0.35
N GLN A 54 -9.78 -4.36 0.44
CA GLN A 54 -9.80 -5.80 0.70
C GLN A 54 -10.24 -6.14 2.13
N GLY A 55 -10.27 -5.15 3.02
CA GLY A 55 -10.73 -5.27 4.40
C GLY A 55 -9.61 -5.20 5.44
N VAL A 56 -8.39 -4.87 5.03
CA VAL A 56 -7.26 -4.65 5.95
C VAL A 56 -7.41 -3.26 6.57
N ARG A 57 -8.04 -3.19 7.75
CA ARG A 57 -8.20 -1.93 8.50
C ARG A 57 -7.15 -1.71 9.59
N ASP A 58 -6.28 -2.70 9.78
CA ASP A 58 -5.24 -2.63 10.80
C ASP A 58 -4.02 -1.88 10.26
N PRO A 59 -3.57 -0.79 10.91
CA PRO A 59 -2.49 0.05 10.42
C PRO A 59 -1.11 -0.62 10.48
N ASP A 60 -0.90 -1.58 11.37
CA ASP A 60 0.36 -2.34 11.46
C ASP A 60 0.44 -3.36 10.31
N HIS A 61 -0.67 -4.05 10.08
CA HIS A 61 -0.80 -4.99 8.97
C HIS A 61 -0.70 -4.29 7.61
N LEU A 62 -1.32 -3.11 7.46
CA LEU A 62 -1.22 -2.28 6.25
C LEU A 62 0.23 -1.87 5.95
N GLN A 63 0.97 -1.42 6.96
CA GLN A 63 2.40 -1.10 6.81
C GLN A 63 3.16 -2.33 6.34
N SER A 64 3.08 -3.44 7.08
CA SER A 64 3.78 -4.69 6.71
C SER A 64 3.50 -5.15 5.28
N MET A 65 2.24 -5.04 4.82
CA MET A 65 1.86 -5.42 3.46
C MET A 65 2.39 -4.45 2.40
N VAL A 66 2.38 -3.14 2.68
CA VAL A 66 2.94 -2.13 1.78
C VAL A 66 4.46 -2.29 1.69
N GLU A 67 5.14 -2.52 2.80
CA GLU A 67 6.58 -2.77 2.86
C GLU A 67 6.96 -4.04 2.07
N ALA A 68 6.20 -5.12 2.26
CA ALA A 68 6.37 -6.34 1.49
C ALA A 68 6.13 -6.12 -0.01
N ALA A 69 5.07 -5.39 -0.38
CA ALA A 69 4.79 -5.05 -1.77
C ALA A 69 5.91 -4.19 -2.37
N ARG A 70 6.38 -3.15 -1.66
CA ARG A 70 7.47 -2.28 -2.11
C ARG A 70 8.77 -3.03 -2.31
N GLY A 71 9.15 -3.90 -1.37
CA GLY A 71 10.35 -4.74 -1.48
C GLY A 71 10.34 -5.68 -2.68
N LEU A 72 9.16 -6.16 -3.10
CA LEU A 72 9.01 -6.93 -4.33
C LEU A 72 9.28 -6.08 -5.59
N PHE A 73 8.97 -4.78 -5.56
CA PHE A 73 9.22 -3.86 -6.68
C PHE A 73 10.67 -3.38 -6.73
N GLU A 74 11.30 -3.04 -5.60
CA GLU A 74 12.72 -2.67 -5.56
C GLU A 74 13.64 -3.84 -6.01
N ALA A 75 13.24 -5.09 -5.72
CA ALA A 75 13.92 -6.26 -6.25
C ALA A 75 13.86 -6.36 -7.78
N SER A 76 12.85 -5.75 -8.40
CA SER A 76 12.66 -5.69 -9.85
C SER A 76 13.39 -4.53 -10.52
N GLU A 77 13.77 -3.49 -9.76
CA GLU A 77 14.47 -2.29 -10.26
C GLU A 77 16.00 -2.33 -10.07
N ARG A 78 16.56 -3.44 -9.58
CA ARG A 78 17.99 -3.71 -9.72
C ARG A 78 18.22 -4.25 -11.14
N PRO A 79 18.74 -3.47 -12.11
CA PRO A 79 19.28 -4.09 -13.30
C PRO A 79 20.36 -5.08 -12.85
N PRO A 80 20.39 -6.32 -13.35
CA PRO A 80 21.56 -7.16 -13.20
C PRO A 80 22.70 -6.43 -13.91
N THR A 81 23.46 -5.63 -13.16
CA THR A 81 24.75 -5.14 -13.63
C THR A 81 25.57 -6.37 -13.87
N ALA A 82 25.65 -6.75 -15.15
CA ALA A 82 26.53 -7.79 -15.63
C ALA A 82 27.92 -7.52 -15.03
N PRO A 83 28.55 -8.51 -14.37
CA PRO A 83 29.97 -8.39 -14.12
C PRO A 83 30.65 -8.51 -15.49
N GLY A 84 30.97 -7.35 -16.07
CA GLY A 84 32.08 -7.26 -16.98
C GLY A 84 33.33 -7.52 -16.17
N ILE A 85 33.95 -8.69 -16.34
CA ILE A 85 35.32 -8.94 -16.80
C ILE A 85 35.48 -10.47 -16.89
#